data_AF-A0A1Y1XSJ4-F1
#
_entry.id   AF-A0A1Y1XSJ4-F1
#
_cell.length_a   1.000
_cell.length_b   1.000
_cell.length_c   1.000
_cell.angle_alpha   90.00
_cell.angle_beta   90.00
_cell.angle_gamma   90.00
#
_symmetry.space_group_name_H-M   'P 1'
#
loop_
_entity.id
_entity.type
_entity.pdbx_description
1 polymer ?
#
loop_
_entity_poly.entity_id
_entity_poly.type
_entity_poly.pdbx_seq_one_letter_code
_entity_poly.pdbx_strand_id
1 'polypeptide(L)' 'MNSSSLERARDSALMGGTIGLCIGLVFGTVTVIRNGPGRNGVVQTLGRYMISSSATFGFFMGVGSVVRND' A
#
# COMPACT_ATOMS: atom_id res chain seq x y z
N MET A 1 3.70 0.70 29.18
CA MET A 1 3.07 0.71 27.85
C MET A 1 4.03 0.01 26.89
N ASN A 2 3.72 -1.25 26.58
CA ASN A 2 4.60 -2.23 25.92
C ASN A 2 5.02 -1.82 24.50
N SER A 3 6.32 -1.76 24.25
CA SER A 3 6.90 -1.59 22.91
C SER A 3 6.44 -2.67 21.90
N SER A 4 6.01 -3.85 22.36
CA SER A 4 5.73 -5.02 21.51
C SER A 4 4.57 -4.86 20.52
N SER A 5 3.47 -4.19 20.90
CA SER A 5 2.32 -3.99 20.00
C SER A 5 2.63 -2.92 18.95
N LEU A 6 3.43 -1.91 19.31
CA LEU A 6 3.87 -0.86 18.39
C LEU A 6 4.91 -1.37 17.39
N GLU A 7 5.86 -2.21 17.81
CA GLU A 7 6.85 -2.80 16.89
C GLU A 7 6.17 -3.71 15.87
N ARG A 8 5.19 -4.52 16.29
CA ARG A 8 4.39 -5.35 15.37
C ARG A 8 3.53 -4.51 14.43
N ALA A 9 2.95 -3.42 14.91
CA ALA A 9 2.23 -2.47 14.07
C ALA A 9 3.16 -1.83 13.03
N ARG A 10 4.41 -1.51 13.42
CA ARG A 10 5.43 -0.99 12.50
C ARG A 10 5.86 -2.03 11.46
N ASP A 11 6.09 -3.27 11.84
CA ASP A 11 6.51 -4.34 10.92
C ASP A 11 5.41 -4.67 9.90
N SER A 12 4.16 -4.75 10.35
CA SER A 12 2.99 -4.96 9.46
C SER A 12 2.70 -3.73 8.59
N ALA A 13 2.94 -2.51 9.09
CA ALA A 13 2.89 -1.30 8.27
C ALA A 13 4.03 -1.24 7.23
N LEU A 14 5.24 -1.68 7.56
CA LEU A 14 6.38 -1.74 6.64
C LEU A 14 6.19 -2.79 5.54
N MET A 15 5.75 -4.00 5.90
CA MET A 15 5.42 -5.04 4.94
C MET A 15 4.19 -4.68 4.09
N GLY A 16 3.12 -4.19 4.71
CA GLY A 16 1.91 -3.76 4.02
C GLY A 16 2.14 -2.57 3.10
N GLY A 17 2.98 -1.61 3.51
CA GLY A 17 3.38 -0.47 2.70
C GLY A 17 4.18 -0.89 1.46
N THR A 18 5.15 -1.79 1.63
CA THR A 18 5.96 -2.34 0.53
C THR A 18 5.10 -3.12 -0.47
N ILE A 19 4.24 -4.03 0.01
CA ILE A 19 3.37 -4.83 -0.85
C ILE A 19 2.32 -3.95 -1.54
N GLY A 20 1.73 -2.98 -0.84
CA GLY A 20 0.78 -2.04 -1.42
C GLY A 20 1.40 -1.17 -2.52
N LEU A 21 2.68 -0.83 -2.38
CA LEU A 21 3.45 -0.07 -3.38
C LEU A 21 3.80 -0.94 -4.60
N CYS A 22 4.23 -2.19 -4.39
CA CYS A 22 4.46 -3.15 -5.48
C CYS A 22 3.17 -3.50 -6.24
N ILE A 23 2.06 -3.77 -5.55
CA ILE A 23 0.76 -4.07 -6.18
C ILE A 23 0.23 -2.84 -6.92
N GLY A 24 0.37 -1.63 -6.33
CA GLY A 24 0.03 -0.39 -7.02
C GLY A 24 0.90 -0.13 -8.26
N LEU A 25 2.17 -0.55 -8.23
CA LEU A 25 3.08 -0.55 -9.38
C LEU A 25 2.62 -1.53 -10.46
N VAL A 26 2.34 -2.77 -10.10
CA VAL A 26 1.94 -3.82 -11.05
C VAL A 26 0.58 -3.49 -11.66
N PHE A 27 -0.42 -3.17 -10.84
CA PHE A 27 -1.75 -2.84 -11.34
C PHE A 27 -1.77 -1.51 -12.11
N GLY A 28 -0.97 -0.53 -11.66
CA GLY A 28 -0.79 0.73 -12.38
C GLY A 28 -0.09 0.55 -13.73
N THR A 29 0.93 -0.31 -13.82
CA THR A 29 1.65 -0.59 -15.08
C THR A 29 0.77 -1.40 -16.02
N VAL A 30 0.04 -2.40 -15.52
CA VAL A 30 -0.95 -3.16 -16.31
C VAL A 30 -2.07 -2.26 -16.81
N THR A 31 -2.57 -1.33 -16.00
CA THR A 31 -3.61 -0.36 -16.42
C THR A 31 -3.09 0.57 -17.51
N VAL A 32 -1.85 1.04 -17.40
CA VAL A 32 -1.20 1.88 -18.41
C VAL A 32 -0.96 1.12 -19.72
N ILE A 33 -0.49 -0.13 -19.66
CA ILE A 33 -0.20 -0.93 -20.85
C ILE A 33 -1.51 -1.34 -21.55
N ARG A 34 -2.58 -1.61 -20.79
CA ARG A 34 -3.83 -2.14 -21.31
C ARG A 34 -4.88 -1.08 -21.68
N ASN A 35 -4.90 0.08 -21.02
CA ASN A 35 -5.78 1.21 -21.38
C ASN A 35 -5.05 2.34 -22.12
N GLY A 36 -3.75 2.20 -22.34
CA GLY A 36 -2.89 3.26 -22.85
C GLY A 36 -2.62 4.34 -21.80
N PRO A 37 -1.52 5.11 -21.95
CA PRO A 37 -1.28 6.30 -21.16
C PRO A 37 -2.34 7.35 -21.51
N GLY A 38 -3.49 7.31 -20.83
CA GLY A 38 -4.47 8.38 -20.90
C GLY A 38 -3.82 9.74 -20.62
N ARG A 39 -4.50 10.82 -21.02
CA ARG A 39 -4.09 12.24 -20.98
C ARG A 39 -3.33 12.72 -19.71
N ASN A 40 -3.45 12.02 -18.58
CA ASN A 40 -2.80 12.32 -17.30
C ASN A 40 -1.39 11.71 -17.15
N GLY A 41 -0.90 10.94 -18.13
CA GLY A 41 0.43 10.35 -18.08
C GLY A 41 0.50 9.11 -17.18
N VAL A 42 1.41 8.21 -17.57
CA VAL A 42 1.71 6.93 -16.91
C VAL A 42 1.96 7.13 -15.42
N VAL A 43 2.91 8.00 -15.11
CA VAL A 43 3.47 8.18 -13.76
C VAL A 43 2.46 8.77 -12.76
N GLN A 44 1.55 9.65 -13.20
CA GLN A 44 0.54 10.25 -12.31
C GLN A 44 -0.56 9.25 -11.94
N THR A 45 -1.00 8.43 -12.89
CA THR A 45 -2.02 7.40 -12.66
C THR A 45 -1.44 6.27 -11.80
N LEU A 46 -0.21 5.85 -12.11
CA LEU A 46 0.56 4.90 -11.32
C LEU A 46 0.82 5.40 -9.89
N GLY A 47 1.30 6.62 -9.73
CA GLY A 47 1.58 7.20 -8.41
C GLY A 47 0.34 7.30 -7.53
N ARG A 48 -0.82 7.67 -8.10
CA ARG A 48 -2.11 7.65 -7.38
C ARG A 48 -2.53 6.24 -6.97
N TYR A 49 -2.38 5.24 -7.84
CA TYR A 49 -2.67 3.85 -7.50
C TYR A 49 -1.71 3.30 -6.43
N MET A 50 -0.43 3.62 -6.50
CA MET A 50 0.57 3.23 -5.50
C MET A 50 0.30 3.84 -4.13
N ILE A 51 0.07 5.15 -4.08
CA ILE A 51 -0.19 5.84 -2.81
C ILE A 51 -1.52 5.40 -2.22
N SER A 52 -2.56 5.28 -3.03
CA SER A 52 -3.88 4.80 -2.56
C SER A 52 -3.80 3.36 -2.04
N SER A 53 -3.11 2.46 -2.75
CA SER A 53 -2.96 1.06 -2.35
C SER A 53 -2.08 0.93 -1.10
N SER A 54 -0.94 1.62 -1.05
CA SER A 54 -0.03 1.60 0.10
C SER A 54 -0.67 2.20 1.36
N ALA A 55 -1.47 3.27 1.22
CA ALA A 55 -2.21 3.87 2.32
C ALA A 55 -3.26 2.91 2.88
N THR A 56 -4.06 2.27 2.03
CA THR A 56 -5.12 1.35 2.48
C THR A 56 -4.54 0.08 3.09
N PHE A 57 -3.56 -0.55 2.45
CA PHE A 57 -2.93 -1.76 2.99
C PHE A 57 -2.14 -1.48 4.28
N GLY A 58 -1.40 -0.38 4.35
CA GLY A 58 -0.71 0.05 5.56
C GLY A 58 -1.67 0.38 6.71
N PHE A 59 -2.83 0.97 6.41
CA PHE A 59 -3.87 1.27 7.41
C PHE A 59 -4.57 0.00 7.92
N PHE A 60 -5.00 -0.91 7.03
CA PHE A 60 -5.66 -2.16 7.44
C PHE A 60 -4.72 -3.11 8.19
N MET A 61 -3.47 -3.26 7.75
CA MET A 61 -2.49 -4.11 8.43
C MET A 61 -1.98 -3.45 9.72
N GLY A 62 -1.78 -2.14 9.70
CA GLY A 62 -1.38 -1.36 10.86
C GLY A 62 -2.44 -1.40 11.96
N VAL A 63 -3.72 -1.21 11.66
CA VAL A 63 -4.82 -1.29 12.64
C VAL A 63 -5.14 -2.74 13.01
N GLY A 64 -5.14 -3.65 12.04
CA GLY A 64 -5.46 -5.07 12.25
C GLY A 64 -4.45 -5.79 13.14
N SER A 65 -3.17 -5.38 13.13
CA SER A 65 -2.15 -5.91 14.03
C SER A 65 -2.31 -5.43 15.48
N VAL A 66 -2.86 -4.23 15.69
CA VAL A 66 -3.18 -3.73 17.04
C VAL A 66 -4.46 -4.37 17.59
N VAL A 67 -5.49 -4.54 16.75
CA VAL A 67 -6.79 -5.10 17.15
C VAL A 67 -6.75 -6.61 17.37
N ARG A 68 -5.90 -7.35 16.65
CA ARG A 68 -5.75 -8.80 16.84
C ARG A 68 -4.92 -9.18 18.08
N ASN A 69 -4.43 -8.21 18.86
CA ASN A 69 -3.80 -8.49 20.16
C ASN A 69 -4.88 -8.73 21.23
N ASP A 70 -5.43 -9.93 21.20
CA ASP A 70 -5.39 -10.81 22.39
C ASP A 70 -4.23 -11.81 22.17
#